data_AF-A0A2D5HLF7-F1
#
_entry.id   AF-A0A2D5HLF7-F1
#
_cell.length_a   1.000
_cell.length_b   1.000
_cell.length_c   1.000
_cell.angle_alpha   90.00
_cell.angle_beta   90.00
_cell.angle_gamma   90.00
#
_symmetry.space_group_name_H-M   'P 1'
#
loop_
_entity.id
_entity.type
_entity.pdbx_description
1 polymer ?
#
loop_
_entity_poly.entity_id
_entity_poly.type
_entity_poly.pdbx_seq_one_letter_code
_entity_poly.pdbx_strand_id
1 'polypeptide(L)' 'MQNQQVLEVIGNLKGRRNYEEKKSQKLGFDSLYDYIEDKLKKASEAKKEKKMKTNSSLLKKNLSKTTPLKKQSSCSCC' A
#
# COMPACT_ATOMS: atom_id res chain seq x y z
N MET A 1 -25.44 -6.70 -0.83
CA MET A 1 -24.76 -6.73 -2.15
C MET A 1 -23.35 -7.25 -1.91
N GLN A 2 -23.00 -8.44 -2.40
CA GLN A 2 -21.62 -8.93 -2.32
C GLN A 2 -20.74 -8.05 -3.21
N ASN A 3 -19.70 -7.47 -2.63
CA ASN A 3 -18.69 -6.71 -3.34
C ASN A 3 -17.88 -7.65 -4.26
N GLN A 4 -18.06 -7.52 -5.58
CA GLN A 4 -17.39 -8.33 -6.59
C GLN A 4 -15.86 -8.23 -6.49
N GLN A 5 -15.33 -7.07 -6.09
CA GLN A 5 -13.88 -6.88 -5.94
C GLN A 5 -13.29 -7.78 -4.85
N VAL A 6 -14.04 -8.04 -3.77
CA VAL A 6 -13.58 -8.95 -2.70
C VAL A 6 -13.47 -10.38 -3.24
N LEU A 7 -14.46 -10.81 -4.04
CA LEU A 7 -14.47 -12.15 -4.64
C LEU A 7 -13.31 -12.33 -5.64
N GLU A 8 -13.05 -11.32 -6.47
CA GLU A 8 -11.91 -11.32 -7.39
C GLU A 8 -10.58 -11.41 -6.64
N VAL A 9 -10.40 -10.64 -5.56
CA VAL A 9 -9.19 -10.70 -4.73
C VAL A 9 -9.02 -12.10 -4.14
N ILE A 10 -10.08 -12.67 -3.57
CA ILE A 10 -10.04 -14.01 -2.98
C ILE A 10 -9.72 -15.07 -4.03
N GLY A 11 -10.31 -14.99 -5.23
CA GLY A 11 -9.99 -15.90 -6.34
C GLY A 11 -8.53 -15.81 -6.78
N ASN A 12 -7.95 -14.61 -6.71
CA ASN A 12 -6.56 -14.36 -7.06
C ASN A 12 -5.54 -14.74 -5.97
N LEU A 13 -5.97 -15.09 -4.75
CA LEU A 13 -5.05 -15.41 -3.64
C LEU A 13 -4.28 -16.72 -3.86
N LYS A 14 -4.74 -17.65 -4.71
CA LYS A 14 -4.09 -18.95 -5.00
C LYS A 14 -3.55 -19.61 -3.70
N GLY A 15 -2.26 -19.97 -3.65
CA GLY A 15 -1.62 -20.58 -2.47
C GLY A 15 -1.50 -19.67 -1.24
N ARG A 16 -1.71 -18.35 -1.39
CA ARG A 16 -1.70 -17.38 -0.29
C ARG A 16 -3.01 -17.37 0.49
N ARG A 17 -4.06 -18.03 -0.02
CA ARG A 17 -5.39 -18.08 0.60
C ARG A 17 -5.34 -18.60 2.03
N ASN A 18 -4.69 -19.74 2.27
CA ASN A 18 -4.58 -20.34 3.60
C ASN A 18 -3.89 -19.43 4.61
N TYR A 19 -2.91 -18.63 4.16
CA TYR A 19 -2.24 -17.66 5.01
C TYR A 19 -3.20 -16.53 5.41
N GLU A 20 -3.94 -15.99 4.45
CA GLU A 20 -4.90 -14.90 4.71
C GLU A 20 -6.10 -15.39 5.53
N GLU A 21 -6.57 -16.63 5.36
CA GLU A 21 -7.62 -17.23 6.20
C GLU A 21 -7.18 -17.41 7.65
N LYS A 22 -5.96 -17.92 7.88
CA LYS A 22 -5.41 -18.00 9.25
C LYS A 22 -5.23 -16.61 9.86
N LYS A 23 -4.87 -15.63 9.03
CA LYS A 23 -4.69 -14.25 9.48
C LYS A 23 -6.01 -13.58 9.83
N SER A 24 -7.07 -13.82 9.05
CA SER A 24 -8.40 -13.28 9.35
C SER A 24 -8.90 -13.80 10.69
N GLN A 25 -8.78 -15.12 10.94
CA GLN A 25 -9.13 -15.73 12.21
C GLN A 25 -8.33 -15.16 13.39
N LYS A 26 -7.00 -15.02 13.23
CA LYS A 26 -6.13 -14.44 14.28
C LYS A 26 -6.50 -13.00 14.65
N LEU A 27 -7.05 -12.25 13.70
CA LEU A 27 -7.47 -10.87 13.90
C LEU A 27 -8.94 -10.77 14.36
N GLY A 28 -9.63 -11.90 14.54
CA GLY A 28 -11.00 -11.95 15.02
C GLY A 28 -12.07 -11.66 13.97
N PHE A 29 -11.75 -11.82 12.68
CA PHE A 29 -12.76 -11.73 11.62
C PHE A 29 -13.52 -13.06 11.48
N ASP A 30 -14.82 -12.96 11.26
CA ASP A 30 -15.71 -14.12 11.07
C ASP A 30 -15.39 -14.90 9.78
N SER A 31 -14.95 -14.20 8.74
CA SER A 31 -14.55 -14.81 7.48
C SER A 31 -13.38 -14.11 6.79
N LEU A 32 -12.78 -14.80 5.81
CA LEU A 32 -11.81 -14.20 4.89
C LEU A 32 -12.42 -13.02 4.13
N TYR A 33 -13.73 -13.09 3.84
CA TYR A 33 -14.44 -12.05 3.10
C TYR A 33 -14.41 -10.73 3.87
N ASP A 34 -14.79 -10.75 5.15
CA ASP A 34 -14.85 -9.56 6.00
C ASP A 34 -13.45 -8.94 6.17
N TYR A 35 -12.43 -9.78 6.33
CA TYR A 35 -11.05 -9.34 6.41
C TYR A 35 -10.57 -8.64 5.12
N ILE A 36 -10.86 -9.23 3.95
CA ILE A 36 -10.47 -8.64 2.67
C ILE A 36 -11.27 -7.36 2.40
N GLU A 37 -12.56 -7.33 2.76
CA GLU A 37 -13.39 -6.13 2.63
C GLU A 37 -12.85 -4.97 3.48
N ASP A 38 -12.51 -5.21 4.75
CA ASP A 38 -11.89 -4.22 5.64
C ASP A 38 -10.53 -3.74 5.08
N LYS A 39 -9.70 -4.66 4.58
CA LYS A 39 -8.40 -4.34 3.97
C LYS A 39 -8.54 -3.43 2.75
N LEU A 40 -9.55 -3.66 1.91
CA LEU A 40 -9.84 -2.81 0.75
C LEU A 40 -10.34 -1.42 1.15
N LYS A 41 -11.23 -1.33 2.15
CA LYS A 41 -11.73 -0.06 2.70
C LYS A 41 -10.57 0.80 3.20
N LYS A 42 -9.72 0.23 4.08
CA LYS A 42 -8.53 0.90 4.62
C LYS A 42 -7.54 1.33 3.53
N ALA A 43 -7.34 0.50 2.51
CA ALA A 43 -6.47 0.85 1.38
C ALA A 43 -7.02 2.05 0.57
N SER A 44 -8.34 2.14 0.41
CA SER A 44 -8.97 3.26 -0.29
C SER A 44 -8.85 4.57 0.49
N GLU A 45 -9.03 4.53 1.80
CA GLU A 45 -8.90 5.66 2.72
C GLU A 45 -7.45 6.15 2.77
N ALA A 46 -6.49 5.24 2.95
CA ALA A 46 -5.06 5.58 2.93
C ALA A 46 -4.63 6.23 1.61
N LYS A 47 -5.21 5.83 0.46
CA LYS A 47 -4.97 6.48 -0.83
C LYS A 47 -5.56 7.90 -0.88
N LYS A 48 -6.74 8.13 -0.31
CA LYS A 48 -7.35 9.47 -0.22
C LYS A 48 -6.50 10.40 0.65
N GLU A 49 -6.07 9.93 1.82
CA GLU A 49 -5.21 10.70 2.72
C GLU A 49 -3.84 11.02 2.10
N LYS A 50 -3.22 10.05 1.43
CA LYS A 50 -1.94 10.28 0.73
C LYS A 50 -2.09 11.32 -0.37
N LYS A 51 -3.17 11.27 -1.17
CA LYS A 51 -3.44 12.28 -2.20
C LYS A 51 -3.62 13.69 -1.61
N MET A 52 -4.29 13.82 -0.47
CA MET A 52 -4.43 15.11 0.21
C MET A 52 -3.08 15.63 0.75
N LYS A 53 -2.24 14.75 1.30
CA LYS A 53 -0.91 15.11 1.83
C LYS A 53 0.13 15.40 0.73
N THR A 54 0.03 14.78 -0.45
CA THR A 54 0.93 15.08 -1.58
C THR A 54 0.62 16.41 -2.25
N ASN A 55 -0.66 16.81 -2.33
CA ASN A 55 -1.04 18.11 -2.90
C ASN A 55 -0.55 19.30 -2.05
N SER A 56 -0.45 19.14 -0.73
CA SER A 56 0.12 20.16 0.15
C SER A 56 1.65 20.18 0.17
N SER A 57 2.32 19.07 -0.18
CA SER A 57 3.79 19.00 -0.23
C SER A 57 4.40 19.51 -1.55
N LEU A 58 3.63 19.58 -2.64
CA LEU A 58 4.09 20.13 -3.92
C LEU A 58 4.26 21.65 -3.89
N LEU A 59 3.55 22.36 -3.00
CA LEU A 59 3.68 23.83 -2.85
C LEU A 59 4.97 24.26 -2.13
N LYS A 60 5.60 23.37 -1.33
CA LYS A 60 6.83 23.71 -0.58
C LYS A 60 8.14 23.46 -1.34
N LYS A 61 8.09 22.85 -2.54
CA LYS A 61 9.29 22.43 -3.28
C LYS A 61 9.77 23.43 -4.36
N ASN A 62 9.27 24.66 -4.34
CA ASN A 62 9.69 25.72 -5.28
C ASN A 62 10.75 26.69 -4.73
N LEU A 63 11.29 26.48 -3.52
CA LEU A 63 12.38 27.30 -2.97
C LEU A 63 13.55 26.44 -2.47
N SER A 64 14.31 25.87 -3.40
CA SER A 64 15.76 25.71 -3.23
C SER A 64 16.39 25.43 -4.60
N LYS A 65 16.64 26.52 -5.35
CA LYS A 65 17.71 26.56 -6.35
C LYS A 65 19.01 26.25 -5.60
N THR A 66 19.73 25.22 -6.04
CA THR A 66 21.10 25.30 -6.58
C THR A 66 21.69 23.88 -6.63
N THR A 67 21.91 23.39 -7.84
CA THR A 67 22.90 22.35 -8.12
C THR A 67 24.31 22.88 -7.85
N PRO A 68 25.25 22.02 -7.42
CA PRO A 68 26.34 21.75 -8.35
C PRO A 68 26.72 20.26 -8.45
N LEU A 69 26.74 19.85 -9.72
CA LEU A 69 27.57 18.88 -10.43
C LEU A 69 28.79 18.23 -9.72
N LYS A 70 28.91 16.89 -9.90
CA LYS A 70 30.12 16.00 -9.89
C LYS A 70 30.80 15.74 -8.53
N LYS A 71 31.40 14.58 -8.22
CA LYS A 71 32.18 13.61 -9.03
C LYS A 71 31.95 12.16 -8.56
N GLN A 72 32.21 11.21 -9.48
CA GLN A 72 32.45 9.80 -9.19
C GLN A 72 33.71 9.62 -8.33
N SER A 73 33.65 8.70 -7.37
CA SER A 73 34.84 7.99 -6.87
C SER A 73 34.51 6.51 -6.74
N SER A 74 35.35 5.69 -7.36
CA SER A 74 35.30 4.24 -7.43
C SER A 74 35.15 3.59 -6.06
N CYS A 75 34.18 2.70 -5.90
CA CYS A 75 34.10 1.82 -4.74
C CYS A 75 35.07 0.66 -4.95
N SER A 76 36.17 0.68 -4.19
CA SER A 76 37.09 -0.44 -3.99
C SER A 76 36.81 -1.09 -2.63
N CYS A 77 36.42 -2.37 -2.65
CA CYS A 77 36.31 -3.32 -1.52
C CYS A 77 35.25 -3.00 -0.43
N CYS A 78 34.68 -3.96 0.30
CA CYS A 78 35.05 -5.35 0.60
C CYS A 78 33.85 -6.30 0.49
#